data_AF-A0A0B1SRN4-F1
#
_entry.id   AF-A0A0B1SRN4-F1
#
_cell.length_a   1.000
_cell.length_b   1.000
_cell.length_c   1.000
_cell.angle_alpha   90.00
_cell.angle_beta   90.00
_cell.angle_gamma   90.00
#
_symmetry.space_group_name_H-M   'P 1'
#
loop_
_entity.id
_entity.type
_entity.pdbx_description
1 polymer ?
#
loop_
_entity_poly.entity_id
_entity_poly.type
_entity_poly.pdbx_seq_one_letter_code
_entity_poly.pdbx_strand_id
1 'polypeptide(L)'
;MEALAREANRDSTLTAWFKLNVEYELKEQRGVDLHGAVDSRTLYYYQIPQYFTYVKSTTAREWRPRKRGTRQIGRMYMSFEHLRTVEGVIHPSFIAAARALDLLHDDANYEACMEEAIQFEMPSELRSLFSYMLAFCEITNPQEFYDLFKASMAEDFVHSGLSESAAEASLYYNLFDRLCLLHCGISQLIVSPTPHRPDAPVEVDWEWHSRKRQGMYNSLNERPQAAADRILSSSNTHRKLHYVDGPGGSRKTFLYNAVYHVLK
;
A
#
# COMPACT_ATOMS: atom_id res chain seq x y z
N MET A 1 46.95 -17.40 -16.95
CA MET A 1 47.75 -16.20 -16.63
C MET A 1 47.64 -15.08 -17.68
N GLU A 2 47.24 -15.33 -18.93
CA GLU A 2 47.09 -14.27 -19.96
C GLU A 2 45.94 -13.26 -19.71
N ALA A 3 44.83 -13.68 -19.09
CA ALA A 3 43.68 -12.79 -18.85
C ALA A 3 43.98 -11.66 -17.85
N LEU A 4 44.73 -11.95 -16.78
CA LEU A 4 45.16 -10.99 -15.77
C LEU A 4 46.22 -10.01 -16.31
N ALA A 5 47.13 -10.49 -17.16
CA ALA A 5 48.10 -9.63 -17.85
C ALA A 5 47.43 -8.66 -18.84
N ARG A 6 46.34 -9.09 -19.52
CA ARG A 6 45.51 -8.22 -20.35
C ARG A 6 44.69 -7.21 -19.53
N GLU A 7 44.39 -7.51 -18.27
CA GLU A 7 43.63 -6.62 -17.39
C GLU A 7 44.48 -5.48 -16.83
N ALA A 8 45.73 -5.77 -16.46
CA ALA A 8 46.71 -4.80 -15.98
C ALA A 8 47.13 -3.75 -17.03
N ASN A 9 46.94 -4.05 -18.32
CA ASN A 9 47.36 -3.19 -19.44
C ASN A 9 46.19 -2.39 -20.07
N ARG A 10 45.02 -2.38 -19.42
CA ARG A 10 43.85 -1.64 -19.89
C ARG A 10 43.81 -0.26 -19.28
N ASP A 11 43.69 0.75 -20.13
CA ASP A 11 43.44 2.10 -19.63
C ASP A 11 42.12 2.17 -18.85
N SER A 12 42.21 2.76 -17.66
CA SER A 12 41.07 3.27 -16.93
C SER A 12 40.61 4.57 -17.59
N THR A 13 39.41 5.02 -17.25
CA THR A 13 38.91 6.33 -17.71
C THR A 13 39.83 7.48 -17.30
N LEU A 14 40.52 7.35 -16.15
CA LEU A 14 41.47 8.34 -15.65
C LEU A 14 42.83 8.28 -16.38
N THR A 15 43.40 7.10 -16.59
CA THR A 15 44.67 6.98 -17.33
C THR A 15 44.52 7.34 -18.80
N ALA A 16 43.37 7.04 -19.40
CA ALA A 16 43.01 7.50 -20.73
C ALA A 16 42.86 9.04 -20.81
N TRP A 17 42.44 9.70 -19.72
CA TRP A 17 42.36 11.16 -19.68
C TRP A 17 43.75 11.80 -19.66
N PHE A 18 44.71 11.25 -18.91
CA PHE A 18 46.09 11.73 -18.97
C PHE A 18 46.69 11.58 -20.37
N LYS A 19 46.43 10.46 -21.05
CA LYS A 19 46.85 10.24 -22.44
C LYS A 19 46.24 11.25 -23.41
N LEU A 20 44.95 11.59 -23.22
CA LEU A 20 44.27 12.62 -24.01
C LEU A 20 44.93 13.99 -23.85
N ASN A 21 45.31 14.37 -22.62
CA ASN A 21 45.98 15.65 -22.37
C ASN A 21 47.33 15.74 -23.09
N VAL A 22 48.12 14.65 -23.06
CA VAL A 22 49.40 14.56 -23.79
C VAL A 22 49.18 14.65 -25.31
N GLU A 23 48.11 14.02 -25.82
CA GLU A 23 47.78 14.10 -27.26
C GLU A 23 47.45 15.53 -27.70
N TYR A 24 46.72 16.29 -26.88
CA TYR A 24 46.40 17.69 -27.17
C TYR A 24 47.63 18.61 -27.09
N GLU A 25 48.56 18.35 -26.18
CA GLU A 25 49.86 19.02 -26.12
C GLU A 25 50.69 18.76 -27.39
N LEU A 26 50.76 17.51 -27.84
CA LEU A 26 51.46 17.16 -29.08
C LEU A 26 50.82 17.78 -30.32
N LYS A 27 49.48 17.94 -30.34
CA LYS A 27 48.77 18.62 -31.44
C LYS A 27 49.14 20.10 -31.52
N GLU A 28 49.19 20.79 -30.38
CA GLU A 28 49.63 22.18 -30.31
C GLU A 28 51.10 22.34 -30.76
N GLN A 29 52.01 21.48 -30.29
CA GLN A 29 53.42 21.50 -30.70
C GLN A 29 53.62 21.25 -32.19
N ARG A 30 52.73 20.49 -32.83
CA ARG A 30 52.73 20.20 -34.28
C ARG A 30 52.05 21.30 -35.10
N GLY A 31 51.59 22.38 -34.47
CA GLY A 31 50.91 23.48 -35.15
C GLY A 31 49.51 23.11 -35.65
N VAL A 32 48.87 22.10 -35.07
CA VAL A 32 47.46 21.80 -35.37
C VAL A 32 46.61 22.92 -34.79
N ASP A 33 45.81 23.57 -35.63
CA ASP A 33 44.87 24.58 -35.16
C ASP A 33 43.79 23.93 -34.27
N LEU A 34 43.79 24.32 -33.00
CA LEU A 34 42.80 23.88 -32.01
C LEU A 34 41.63 24.89 -31.89
N HIS A 35 41.63 25.97 -32.67
CA HIS A 35 40.57 26.97 -32.65
C HIS A 35 39.22 26.36 -33.06
N GLY A 36 38.26 26.37 -32.14
CA GLY A 36 36.93 25.74 -32.31
C GLY A 36 36.82 24.31 -31.78
N ALA A 37 37.92 23.67 -31.36
CA ALA A 37 37.89 22.41 -30.64
C ALA A 37 37.97 22.64 -29.11
N VAL A 38 37.33 21.76 -28.33
CA VAL A 38 37.47 21.80 -26.87
C VAL A 38 38.79 21.14 -26.49
N ASP A 39 39.73 21.91 -25.92
CA ASP A 39 41.00 21.39 -25.43
C ASP A 39 40.81 20.67 -24.09
N SER A 40 41.11 19.36 -24.08
CA SER A 40 41.01 18.51 -22.90
C SER A 40 41.83 18.99 -21.70
N ARG A 41 42.95 19.70 -21.93
CA ARG A 41 43.85 20.21 -20.88
C ARG A 41 43.22 21.36 -20.08
N THR A 42 42.20 22.00 -20.64
CA THR A 42 41.44 23.08 -19.98
C THR A 42 40.30 22.55 -19.09
N LEU A 43 40.06 21.24 -19.10
CA LEU A 43 38.97 20.59 -18.39
C LEU A 43 39.48 19.79 -17.20
N TYR A 44 38.81 19.92 -16.06
CA TYR A 44 38.97 18.98 -14.96
C TYR A 44 38.39 17.61 -15.35
N TYR A 45 38.92 16.53 -14.77
CA TYR A 45 38.49 15.16 -15.07
C TYR A 45 36.95 14.96 -14.99
N TYR A 46 36.28 15.58 -14.02
CA TYR A 46 34.81 15.48 -13.88
C TYR A 46 34.03 16.17 -15.01
N GLN A 47 34.64 17.09 -15.75
CA GLN A 47 34.03 17.81 -16.87
C GLN A 47 34.22 17.07 -18.20
N ILE A 48 35.21 16.17 -18.29
CA ILE A 48 35.53 15.42 -19.51
C ILE A 48 34.32 14.70 -20.11
N PRO A 49 33.44 14.01 -19.34
CA PRO A 49 32.26 13.35 -19.90
C PRO A 49 31.28 14.30 -20.60
N GLN A 50 31.31 15.61 -20.34
CA GLN A 50 30.40 16.57 -20.99
C GLN A 50 30.82 16.85 -22.45
N TYR A 51 32.12 16.79 -22.74
CA TYR A 51 32.72 17.18 -24.03
C TYR A 51 33.30 16.00 -24.81
N PHE A 52 33.60 14.89 -24.13
CA PHE A 52 34.19 13.69 -24.72
C PHE A 52 33.33 12.46 -24.37
N THR A 53 33.41 11.43 -25.22
CA THR A 53 32.79 10.13 -24.99
C THR A 53 33.89 9.09 -24.82
N TYR A 54 33.81 8.31 -23.74
CA TYR A 54 34.76 7.22 -23.51
C TYR A 54 34.38 6.00 -24.36
N VAL A 55 35.28 5.59 -25.24
CA VAL A 55 35.09 4.43 -26.12
C VAL A 55 35.77 3.23 -25.48
N LYS A 56 34.98 2.19 -25.17
CA LYS A 56 35.48 0.90 -24.69
C LYS A 56 35.36 -0.13 -25.82
N SER A 57 36.46 -0.46 -26.48
CA SER A 57 36.52 -1.60 -27.41
C SER A 57 37.55 -2.65 -26.95
N THR A 58 37.58 -3.78 -27.65
CA THR A 58 38.61 -4.82 -27.46
C THR A 58 40.01 -4.35 -27.81
N THR A 59 40.14 -3.28 -28.60
CA THR A 59 41.40 -2.76 -29.15
C THR A 59 41.78 -1.36 -28.67
N ALA A 60 40.85 -0.59 -28.10
CA ALA A 60 41.09 0.78 -27.66
C ALA A 60 40.22 1.17 -26.46
N ARG A 61 40.80 1.97 -25.55
CA ARG A 61 40.15 2.54 -24.36
C ARG A 61 40.54 4.00 -24.23
N GLU A 62 39.82 4.86 -24.93
CA GLU A 62 40.22 6.26 -25.11
C GLU A 62 39.03 7.20 -25.08
N TRP A 63 39.31 8.47 -24.77
CA TRP A 63 38.35 9.55 -24.87
C TRP A 63 38.35 10.12 -26.29
N ARG A 64 37.17 10.23 -26.90
CA ARG A 64 37.02 10.87 -28.21
C ARG A 64 36.13 12.11 -28.12
N PRO A 65 36.40 13.18 -28.89
CA PRO A 65 35.51 14.34 -28.95
C PRO A 65 34.07 13.93 -29.21
N ARG A 66 33.14 14.44 -28.41
CA ARG A 66 31.73 14.10 -28.49
C ARG A 66 31.14 14.65 -29.79
N LYS A 67 30.80 13.76 -30.73
CA LYS A 67 30.02 14.12 -31.92
C LYS A 67 28.57 14.38 -31.50
N ARG A 68 28.19 15.65 -31.28
CA ARG A 68 26.77 16.04 -31.19
C ARG A 68 26.22 16.07 -32.62
N GLY A 69 25.78 14.93 -33.13
CA GLY A 69 25.00 14.90 -34.36
C GLY A 69 23.70 15.67 -34.16
N THR A 70 23.26 16.44 -35.15
CA THR A 70 21.92 17.05 -35.24
C THR A 70 20.79 16.03 -35.34
N ARG A 71 21.07 14.73 -35.15
CA ARG A 71 20.04 13.76 -34.78
C ARG A 71 19.71 13.97 -33.31
N GLN A 72 18.95 15.04 -33.05
CA GLN A 72 17.86 14.92 -32.11
C GLN A 72 17.12 13.64 -32.50
N ILE A 73 17.36 12.56 -31.77
CA ILE A 73 16.25 11.69 -31.41
C ILE A 73 15.43 12.63 -30.53
N GLY A 74 14.57 13.41 -31.18
CA GLY A 74 13.66 14.29 -30.48
C GLY A 74 13.01 13.42 -29.42
N ARG A 75 12.89 13.97 -28.21
CA ARG A 75 11.80 13.58 -27.33
C ARG A 75 10.60 13.34 -28.26
N MET A 76 10.11 12.11 -28.31
CA MET A 76 8.96 11.75 -29.11
C MET A 76 7.88 12.76 -28.69
N TYR A 77 7.61 13.75 -29.53
CA TYR A 77 6.49 14.66 -29.30
C TYR A 77 5.26 13.81 -29.62
N MET A 78 4.86 12.99 -28.66
CA MET A 78 3.50 12.50 -28.59
C MET A 78 2.67 13.78 -28.55
N SER A 79 1.95 14.10 -29.63
CA SER A 79 0.98 15.19 -29.54
C SER A 79 0.04 14.88 -28.38
N PHE A 80 -0.51 15.91 -27.72
CA PHE A 80 -1.51 15.68 -26.67
C PHE A 80 -2.68 14.82 -27.19
N GLU A 81 -2.98 14.92 -28.48
CA GLU A 81 -3.93 14.07 -29.18
C GLU A 81 -3.48 12.60 -29.24
N HIS A 82 -2.20 12.33 -29.53
CA HIS A 82 -1.65 10.98 -29.53
C HIS A 82 -1.70 10.34 -28.14
N LEU A 83 -1.45 11.10 -27.08
CA LEU A 83 -1.62 10.62 -25.69
C LEU A 83 -3.07 10.31 -25.32
N ARG A 84 -4.04 10.90 -26.04
CA ARG A 84 -5.46 10.56 -25.90
C ARG A 84 -5.92 9.50 -26.89
N THR A 85 -5.05 8.99 -27.76
CA THR A 85 -5.42 8.03 -28.79
C THR A 85 -5.14 6.62 -28.30
N VAL A 86 -6.19 5.80 -28.17
CA VAL A 86 -6.11 4.39 -27.77
C VAL A 86 -6.76 3.56 -28.86
N GLU A 87 -6.03 2.58 -29.40
CA GLU A 87 -6.49 1.74 -30.52
C GLU A 87 -7.04 2.52 -31.74
N GLY A 88 -6.50 3.72 -31.98
CA GLY A 88 -6.93 4.60 -33.08
C GLY A 88 -8.14 5.49 -32.78
N VAL A 89 -8.69 5.44 -31.56
CA VAL A 89 -9.78 6.31 -31.10
C VAL A 89 -9.23 7.43 -30.21
N ILE A 90 -9.56 8.69 -30.54
CA ILE A 90 -9.19 9.85 -29.72
C ILE A 90 -10.22 10.02 -28.60
N HIS A 91 -9.78 9.89 -27.36
CA HIS A 91 -10.60 10.06 -26.17
C HIS A 91 -10.72 11.54 -25.77
N PRO A 92 -11.82 11.95 -25.10
CA PRO A 92 -12.08 13.35 -24.75
C PRO A 92 -11.08 13.92 -23.73
N SER A 93 -10.50 13.08 -22.87
CA SER A 93 -9.53 13.47 -21.85
C SER A 93 -8.41 12.43 -21.72
N PHE A 94 -7.28 12.82 -21.10
CA PHE A 94 -6.20 11.88 -20.79
C PHE A 94 -6.66 10.77 -19.82
N ILE A 95 -7.59 11.09 -18.91
CA ILE A 95 -8.21 10.12 -18.00
C ILE A 95 -9.02 9.11 -18.80
N ALA A 96 -9.83 9.55 -19.76
CA ALA A 96 -10.62 8.64 -20.60
C ALA A 96 -9.74 7.73 -21.46
N ALA A 97 -8.60 8.24 -21.96
CA ALA A 97 -7.61 7.42 -22.66
C ALA A 97 -6.93 6.41 -21.72
N ALA A 98 -6.53 6.84 -20.52
CA ALA A 98 -5.93 5.94 -19.54
C ALA A 98 -6.92 4.86 -19.07
N ARG A 99 -8.21 5.17 -18.92
CA ARG A 99 -9.28 4.18 -18.68
C ARG A 99 -9.41 3.19 -19.84
N ALA A 100 -9.38 3.66 -21.09
CA ALA A 100 -9.44 2.79 -22.27
C ALA A 100 -8.20 1.89 -22.43
N LEU A 101 -7.05 2.29 -21.87
CA LEU A 101 -5.84 1.48 -21.78
C LEU A 101 -5.81 0.57 -20.53
N ASP A 102 -6.87 0.58 -19.71
CA ASP A 102 -6.94 -0.13 -18.44
C ASP A 102 -5.80 0.25 -17.47
N LEU A 103 -5.31 1.49 -17.59
CA LEU A 103 -4.22 2.04 -16.76
C LEU A 103 -4.73 2.76 -15.52
N LEU A 104 -6.04 2.97 -15.41
CA LEU A 104 -6.69 3.52 -14.24
C LEU A 104 -7.53 2.43 -13.60
N HIS A 105 -7.40 2.26 -12.29
CA HIS A 105 -8.36 1.48 -11.53
C HIS A 105 -9.73 2.16 -11.64
N ASP A 106 -10.68 1.46 -12.26
CA ASP A 106 -12.09 1.82 -12.19
C ASP A 106 -12.67 1.28 -10.88
N ASP A 107 -13.51 2.07 -10.22
CA ASP A 107 -14.21 1.66 -9.00
C ASP A 107 -15.12 0.45 -9.27
N ALA A 108 -15.45 0.20 -10.55
CA ALA A 108 -16.17 -0.98 -11.03
C ALA A 108 -15.61 -2.32 -10.50
N ASN A 109 -14.29 -2.44 -10.33
CA ASN A 109 -13.71 -3.65 -9.77
C ASN A 109 -14.02 -3.80 -8.26
N TYR A 110 -14.05 -2.70 -7.52
CA TYR A 110 -14.40 -2.69 -6.10
C TYR A 110 -15.90 -2.92 -5.92
N GLU A 111 -16.73 -2.35 -6.79
CA GLU A 111 -18.17 -2.59 -6.82
C GLU A 111 -18.47 -4.07 -7.09
N ALA A 112 -17.90 -4.65 -8.14
CA ALA A 112 -18.07 -6.07 -8.46
C ALA A 112 -17.59 -6.98 -7.30
N CYS A 113 -16.49 -6.62 -6.64
CA CYS A 113 -15.99 -7.34 -5.48
C CYS A 113 -16.97 -7.28 -4.29
N MET A 114 -17.56 -6.12 -4.02
CA MET A 114 -18.59 -5.97 -2.98
C MET A 114 -19.87 -6.75 -3.34
N GLU A 115 -20.32 -6.69 -4.59
CA GLU A 115 -21.48 -7.44 -5.08
C GLU A 115 -21.29 -8.96 -4.95
N GLU A 116 -20.09 -9.47 -5.23
CA GLU A 116 -19.75 -10.87 -5.01
C GLU A 116 -19.74 -11.20 -3.52
N ALA A 117 -19.08 -10.39 -2.68
CA ALA A 117 -19.00 -10.61 -1.25
C ALA A 117 -20.38 -10.65 -0.59
N ILE A 118 -21.33 -9.81 -1.02
CA ILE A 118 -22.71 -9.78 -0.51
C ILE A 118 -23.41 -11.14 -0.63
N GLN A 119 -23.05 -11.96 -1.62
CA GLN A 119 -23.68 -13.27 -1.82
C GLN A 119 -23.21 -14.33 -0.81
N PHE A 120 -22.06 -14.13 -0.16
CA PHE A 120 -21.41 -15.17 0.65
C PHE A 120 -21.06 -14.73 2.07
N GLU A 121 -20.92 -13.42 2.33
CA GLU A 121 -20.43 -12.89 3.59
C GLU A 121 -21.55 -12.35 4.48
N MET A 122 -21.33 -12.44 5.79
CA MET A 122 -22.22 -11.82 6.77
C MET A 122 -21.99 -10.30 6.80
N PRO A 123 -23.00 -9.47 7.18
CA PRO A 123 -22.87 -8.01 7.23
C PRO A 123 -21.67 -7.49 8.04
N SER A 124 -21.25 -8.19 9.10
CA SER A 124 -20.04 -7.86 9.85
C SER A 124 -18.75 -8.01 9.02
N GLU A 125 -18.66 -9.04 8.18
CA GLU A 125 -17.50 -9.27 7.32
C GLU A 125 -17.54 -8.35 6.09
N LEU A 126 -18.72 -8.02 5.57
CA LEU A 126 -18.88 -6.94 4.59
C LEU A 126 -18.33 -5.61 5.11
N ARG A 127 -18.62 -5.26 6.37
CA ARG A 127 -18.04 -4.09 7.04
C ARG A 127 -16.53 -4.19 7.20
N SER A 128 -15.98 -5.38 7.46
CA SER A 128 -14.52 -5.61 7.47
C SER A 128 -13.91 -5.31 6.11
N LEU A 129 -14.43 -5.93 5.03
CA LEU A 129 -13.96 -5.77 3.66
C LEU A 129 -14.03 -4.30 3.21
N PHE A 130 -15.18 -3.66 3.42
CA PHE A 130 -15.39 -2.26 3.09
C PHE A 130 -14.39 -1.35 3.81
N SER A 131 -14.09 -1.62 5.09
CA SER A 131 -13.08 -0.87 5.84
C SER A 131 -11.67 -1.05 5.25
N TYR A 132 -11.32 -2.25 4.81
CA TYR A 132 -10.05 -2.50 4.12
C TYR A 132 -9.97 -1.77 2.79
N MET A 133 -11.04 -1.80 2.00
CA MET A 133 -11.11 -1.07 0.72
C MET A 133 -10.92 0.43 0.94
N LEU A 134 -11.63 1.04 1.90
CA LEU A 134 -11.45 2.46 2.22
C LEU A 134 -10.05 2.84 2.72
N ALA A 135 -9.36 1.93 3.41
CA ALA A 135 -8.05 2.20 3.98
C ALA A 135 -6.90 2.00 2.97
N PHE A 136 -7.05 1.08 2.02
CA PHE A 136 -5.95 0.60 1.18
C PHE A 136 -6.18 0.74 -0.32
N CYS A 137 -7.40 1.00 -0.77
CA CYS A 137 -7.73 1.22 -2.17
C CYS A 137 -7.93 2.72 -2.46
N GLU A 138 -7.63 3.12 -3.68
CA GLU A 138 -7.94 4.47 -4.19
C GLU A 138 -9.38 4.49 -4.73
N ILE A 139 -10.36 4.60 -3.83
CA ILE A 139 -11.77 4.77 -4.21
C ILE A 139 -12.02 6.21 -4.64
N THR A 140 -12.58 6.40 -5.83
CA THR A 140 -12.77 7.74 -6.42
C THR A 140 -13.80 8.56 -5.65
N ASN A 141 -14.93 7.94 -5.26
CA ASN A 141 -15.98 8.59 -4.48
C ASN A 141 -16.42 7.73 -3.29
N PRO A 142 -15.74 7.82 -2.13
CA PRO A 142 -16.03 7.01 -0.95
C PRO A 142 -17.47 7.16 -0.41
N GLN A 143 -18.07 8.35 -0.57
CA GLN A 143 -19.44 8.60 -0.13
C GLN A 143 -20.46 7.85 -0.99
N GLU A 144 -20.32 7.92 -2.32
CA GLU A 144 -21.19 7.20 -3.25
C GLU A 144 -21.03 5.69 -3.11
N PHE A 145 -19.79 5.21 -2.94
CA PHE A 145 -19.49 3.81 -2.67
C PHE A 145 -20.12 3.33 -1.35
N TYR A 146 -20.11 4.17 -0.30
CA TYR A 146 -20.82 3.88 0.95
C TYR A 146 -22.33 3.80 0.76
N ASP A 147 -22.92 4.77 0.06
CA ASP A 147 -24.36 4.83 -0.16
C ASP A 147 -24.87 3.63 -0.97
N LEU A 148 -24.05 3.08 -1.86
CA LEU A 148 -24.36 1.88 -2.64
C LEU A 148 -24.49 0.62 -1.76
N PHE A 149 -23.60 0.45 -0.76
CA PHE A 149 -23.51 -0.80 0.00
C PHE A 149 -24.01 -0.73 1.45
N LYS A 150 -24.37 0.47 1.95
CA LYS A 150 -24.77 0.65 3.36
C LYS A 150 -25.96 -0.20 3.78
N ALA A 151 -26.92 -0.46 2.89
CA ALA A 151 -28.08 -1.29 3.20
C ALA A 151 -27.67 -2.74 3.53
N SER A 152 -26.83 -3.35 2.69
CA SER A 152 -26.31 -4.72 2.91
C SER A 152 -25.41 -4.78 4.15
N MET A 153 -24.58 -3.76 4.37
CA MET A 153 -23.70 -3.71 5.54
C MET A 153 -24.43 -3.50 6.88
N ALA A 154 -25.63 -2.90 6.85
CA ALA A 154 -26.46 -2.64 8.02
C ALA A 154 -27.59 -3.66 8.22
N GLU A 155 -27.68 -4.69 7.38
CA GLU A 155 -28.78 -5.66 7.40
C GLU A 155 -28.96 -6.32 8.78
N ASP A 156 -27.86 -6.71 9.44
CA ASP A 156 -27.92 -7.35 10.76
C ASP A 156 -28.43 -6.41 11.85
N PHE A 157 -28.13 -5.11 11.73
CA PHE A 157 -28.68 -4.09 12.63
C PHE A 157 -30.18 -3.92 12.45
N VAL A 158 -30.66 -3.85 11.21
CA VAL A 158 -32.10 -3.77 10.93
C VAL A 158 -32.81 -5.05 11.41
N HIS A 159 -32.21 -6.21 11.17
CA HIS A 159 -32.76 -7.50 11.62
C HIS A 159 -32.83 -7.61 13.14
N SER A 160 -31.91 -6.95 13.87
CA SER A 160 -31.94 -6.83 15.33
C SER A 160 -33.03 -5.88 15.87
N GLY A 161 -33.85 -5.28 14.99
CA GLY A 161 -34.98 -4.42 15.39
C GLY A 161 -34.66 -2.93 15.44
N LEU A 162 -33.48 -2.51 14.98
CA LEU A 162 -33.15 -1.09 14.85
C LEU A 162 -33.91 -0.46 13.68
N SER A 163 -34.31 0.81 13.82
CA SER A 163 -34.81 1.59 12.70
C SER A 163 -33.71 1.82 11.66
N GLU A 164 -34.06 2.07 10.41
CA GLU A 164 -33.07 2.30 9.33
C GLU A 164 -32.07 3.41 9.70
N SER A 165 -32.55 4.51 10.27
CA SER A 165 -31.68 5.62 10.73
C SER A 165 -30.75 5.20 11.87
N ALA A 166 -31.21 4.39 12.81
CA ALA A 166 -30.38 3.88 13.91
C ALA A 166 -29.38 2.82 13.44
N ALA A 167 -29.76 2.00 12.46
CA ALA A 167 -28.90 1.01 11.82
C ALA A 167 -27.79 1.69 11.01
N GLU A 168 -28.11 2.72 10.22
CA GLU A 168 -27.13 3.52 9.47
C GLU A 168 -26.14 4.23 10.41
N ALA A 169 -26.63 4.80 11.51
CA ALA A 169 -25.76 5.37 12.53
C ALA A 169 -24.84 4.30 13.16
N SER A 170 -25.37 3.13 13.49
CA SER A 170 -24.60 2.02 14.05
C SER A 170 -23.54 1.50 13.07
N LEU A 171 -23.88 1.41 11.78
CA LEU A 171 -22.96 1.10 10.69
C LEU A 171 -21.81 2.11 10.63
N TYR A 172 -22.13 3.41 10.57
CA TYR A 172 -21.12 4.46 10.50
C TYR A 172 -20.10 4.36 11.63
N TYR A 173 -20.56 4.23 12.88
CA TYR A 173 -19.64 4.14 14.02
C TYR A 173 -18.92 2.78 14.11
N ASN A 174 -19.50 1.70 13.56
CA ASN A 174 -18.79 0.44 13.43
C ASN A 174 -17.62 0.55 12.44
N LEU A 175 -17.83 1.21 11.31
CA LEU A 175 -16.77 1.52 10.33
C LEU A 175 -15.74 2.50 10.91
N PHE A 176 -16.19 3.51 11.66
CA PHE A 176 -15.32 4.45 12.37
C PHE A 176 -14.32 3.73 13.26
N ASP A 177 -14.78 2.79 14.10
CA ASP A 177 -13.90 2.03 15.00
C ASP A 177 -12.90 1.17 14.23
N ARG A 178 -13.35 0.50 13.15
CA ARG A 178 -12.49 -0.35 12.31
C ARG A 178 -11.41 0.47 11.61
N LEU A 179 -11.77 1.60 11.01
CA LEU A 179 -10.84 2.48 10.30
C LEU A 179 -9.89 3.20 11.25
N CYS A 180 -10.32 3.49 12.48
CA CYS A 180 -9.44 4.00 13.53
C CYS A 180 -8.28 3.05 13.84
N LEU A 181 -8.51 1.73 13.83
CA LEU A 181 -7.45 0.72 13.98
C LEU A 181 -6.48 0.70 12.80
N LEU A 182 -6.94 1.11 11.61
CA LEU A 182 -6.15 1.23 10.39
C LEU A 182 -5.50 2.60 10.23
N HIS A 183 -5.61 3.49 11.23
CA HIS A 183 -5.15 4.87 11.18
C HIS A 183 -5.76 5.69 10.02
N CYS A 184 -6.97 5.33 9.60
CA CYS A 184 -7.72 6.00 8.54
C CYS A 184 -8.92 6.75 9.13
N GLY A 185 -9.06 8.04 8.79
CA GLY A 185 -10.11 8.90 9.33
C GLY A 185 -11.37 8.91 8.48
N ILE A 186 -12.37 8.08 8.82
CA ILE A 186 -13.62 7.97 8.05
C ILE A 186 -14.35 9.31 7.86
N SER A 187 -14.24 10.25 8.80
CA SER A 187 -14.91 11.56 8.74
C SER A 187 -14.43 12.44 7.58
N GLN A 188 -13.29 12.12 6.97
CA GLN A 188 -12.80 12.79 5.76
C GLN A 188 -13.35 12.13 4.47
N LEU A 189 -13.89 10.92 4.58
CA LEU A 189 -14.34 10.09 3.46
C LEU A 189 -15.86 10.06 3.34
N ILE A 190 -16.56 9.93 4.48
CA ILE A 190 -18.01 9.72 4.55
C ILE A 190 -18.62 10.66 5.59
N VAL A 191 -19.73 11.29 5.21
CA VAL A 191 -20.50 12.19 6.07
C VAL A 191 -21.17 11.40 7.19
N SER A 192 -20.98 11.87 8.44
CA SER A 192 -21.63 11.25 9.59
C SER A 192 -23.15 11.45 9.52
N PRO A 193 -23.98 10.39 9.60
CA PRO A 193 -25.44 10.52 9.56
C PRO A 193 -26.00 11.16 10.84
N THR A 194 -25.25 11.12 11.93
CA THR A 194 -25.60 11.75 13.22
C THR A 194 -24.33 12.33 13.87
N PRO A 195 -24.42 13.47 14.57
CA PRO A 195 -23.32 14.01 15.35
C PRO A 195 -23.03 13.18 16.62
N HIS A 196 -24.01 12.42 17.10
CA HIS A 196 -23.91 11.64 18.33
C HIS A 196 -23.82 10.15 18.02
N ARG A 197 -22.83 9.51 18.63
CA ARG A 197 -22.67 8.06 18.62
C ARG A 197 -23.88 7.40 19.29
N PRO A 198 -24.60 6.49 18.61
CA PRO A 198 -25.67 5.73 19.24
C PRO A 198 -25.13 4.99 20.46
N ASP A 199 -25.95 4.92 21.51
CA ASP A 199 -25.71 3.97 22.59
C ASP A 199 -25.66 2.58 21.98
N ALA A 200 -24.55 1.87 22.19
CA ALA A 200 -24.31 0.60 21.52
C ALA A 200 -25.49 -0.34 21.78
N PRO A 201 -26.21 -0.79 20.74
CA PRO A 201 -27.21 -1.83 20.89
C PRO A 201 -26.45 -3.15 20.94
N VAL A 202 -25.66 -3.34 22.00
CA VAL A 202 -25.31 -4.70 22.36
C VAL A 202 -26.52 -5.20 23.14
N GLU A 203 -27.57 -5.60 22.42
CA GLU A 203 -28.50 -6.54 23.00
C GLU A 203 -27.72 -7.85 23.15
N VAL A 204 -27.02 -7.93 24.27
CA VAL A 204 -26.38 -9.14 24.74
C VAL A 204 -27.51 -10.13 24.89
N ASP A 205 -27.56 -11.14 24.03
CA ASP A 205 -28.46 -12.27 24.24
C ASP A 205 -27.98 -13.01 25.51
N TRP A 206 -28.42 -12.51 26.66
CA TRP A 206 -28.07 -13.02 27.97
C TRP A 206 -28.50 -14.48 28.11
N GLU A 207 -29.53 -14.91 27.36
CA GLU A 207 -30.01 -16.28 27.38
C GLU A 207 -29.08 -17.21 26.61
N TRP A 208 -28.62 -16.81 25.42
CA TRP A 208 -27.57 -17.51 24.66
C TRP A 208 -26.27 -17.58 25.45
N HIS A 209 -25.84 -16.46 26.04
CA HIS A 209 -24.65 -16.42 26.89
C HIS A 209 -24.80 -17.32 28.12
N SER A 210 -25.98 -17.35 28.75
CA SER A 210 -26.27 -18.25 29.89
C SER A 210 -26.24 -19.73 29.49
N ARG A 211 -26.79 -20.11 28.32
CA ARG A 211 -26.73 -21.49 27.79
C ARG A 211 -25.28 -21.89 27.47
N LYS A 212 -24.52 -21.01 26.81
CA LYS A 212 -23.09 -21.21 26.50
C LYS A 212 -22.24 -21.29 27.77
N ARG A 213 -22.50 -20.43 28.75
CA ARG A 213 -21.89 -20.44 30.09
C ARG A 213 -22.04 -21.81 30.72
N GLN A 214 -23.26 -22.31 30.85
CA GLN A 214 -23.52 -23.59 31.51
C GLN A 214 -22.79 -24.74 30.81
N GLY A 215 -22.80 -24.78 29.47
CA GLY A 215 -22.10 -25.84 28.72
C GLY A 215 -20.57 -25.75 28.80
N MET A 216 -20.02 -24.54 28.70
CA MET A 216 -18.57 -24.34 28.70
C MET A 216 -17.96 -24.41 30.09
N TYR A 217 -18.61 -23.85 31.10
CA TYR A 217 -18.12 -23.90 32.48
C TYR A 217 -18.10 -25.32 33.03
N ASN A 218 -19.14 -26.11 32.74
CA ASN A 218 -19.23 -27.51 33.17
C ASN A 218 -18.25 -28.44 32.44
N SER A 219 -17.66 -28.01 31.33
CA SER A 219 -16.65 -28.76 30.58
C SER A 219 -15.21 -28.30 30.84
N LEU A 220 -15.01 -27.33 31.74
CA LEU A 220 -13.69 -26.99 32.24
C LEU A 220 -13.19 -28.10 33.16
N ASN A 221 -11.96 -28.55 32.94
CA ASN A 221 -11.27 -29.45 33.86
C ASN A 221 -10.81 -28.66 35.11
N GLU A 222 -10.43 -29.36 36.19
CA GLU A 222 -10.12 -28.79 37.52
C GLU A 222 -9.21 -27.54 37.50
N ARG A 223 -8.15 -27.55 36.67
CA ARG A 223 -7.17 -26.44 36.63
C ARG A 223 -7.72 -25.16 35.98
N PRO A 224 -8.27 -25.18 34.75
CA PRO A 224 -8.98 -24.02 34.18
C PRO A 224 -10.16 -23.53 35.02
N GLN A 225 -10.92 -24.43 35.66
CA GLN A 225 -12.05 -24.06 36.50
C GLN A 225 -11.59 -23.25 37.72
N ALA A 226 -10.55 -23.71 38.44
CA ALA A 226 -9.98 -22.98 39.56
C ALA A 226 -9.43 -21.59 39.17
N ALA A 227 -8.92 -21.44 37.94
CA ALA A 227 -8.50 -20.16 37.40
C ALA A 227 -9.71 -19.24 37.13
N ALA A 228 -10.78 -19.76 36.53
CA ALA A 228 -12.02 -19.02 36.30
C ALA A 228 -12.64 -18.55 37.62
N ASP A 229 -12.76 -19.42 38.62
CA ASP A 229 -13.31 -19.10 39.94
C ASP A 229 -12.52 -17.97 40.62
N ARG A 230 -11.18 -17.99 40.54
CA ARG A 230 -10.33 -16.92 41.07
C ARG A 230 -10.52 -15.59 40.36
N ILE A 231 -10.67 -15.61 39.04
CA ILE A 231 -10.92 -14.39 38.25
C ILE A 231 -12.29 -13.81 38.63
N LEU A 232 -13.33 -14.65 38.66
CA LEU A 232 -14.71 -14.24 38.91
C LEU A 232 -14.95 -13.76 40.34
N SER A 233 -14.36 -14.44 41.34
CA SER A 233 -14.45 -14.02 42.75
C SER A 233 -13.75 -12.70 43.06
N SER A 234 -12.86 -12.24 42.17
CA SER A 234 -12.11 -11.00 42.34
C SER A 234 -12.82 -9.73 41.84
N SER A 235 -14.00 -9.87 41.20
CA SER A 235 -14.70 -8.79 40.50
C SER A 235 -15.27 -7.67 41.39
N ASN A 236 -15.46 -7.93 42.69
CA ASN A 236 -16.11 -6.98 43.61
C ASN A 236 -15.14 -6.08 44.41
N THR A 237 -13.82 -6.16 44.18
CA THR A 237 -12.83 -5.41 44.98
C THR A 237 -11.67 -4.88 44.13
N HIS A 238 -11.78 -3.60 43.73
CA HIS A 238 -10.77 -2.80 43.00
C HIS A 238 -10.33 -3.36 41.64
N ARG A 239 -9.80 -2.48 40.76
CA ARG A 239 -9.24 -2.88 39.46
C ARG A 239 -8.12 -3.89 39.67
N LYS A 240 -8.36 -5.16 39.33
CA LYS A 240 -7.39 -6.27 39.39
C LYS A 240 -7.06 -6.77 37.98
N LEU A 241 -5.79 -7.06 37.75
CA LEU A 241 -5.29 -7.66 36.52
C LEU A 241 -4.88 -9.11 36.80
N HIS A 242 -5.33 -10.04 35.96
CA HIS A 242 -4.99 -11.46 36.06
C HIS A 242 -4.18 -11.89 34.84
N TYR A 243 -3.07 -12.60 35.08
CA TYR A 243 -2.26 -13.21 34.03
C TYR A 243 -2.49 -14.72 34.04
N VAL A 244 -2.94 -15.26 32.91
CA VAL A 244 -3.19 -16.71 32.74
C VAL A 244 -2.07 -17.30 31.91
N ASP A 245 -1.16 -18.01 32.59
CA ASP A 245 -0.06 -18.73 31.94
C ASP A 245 -0.36 -20.22 31.74
N GLY A 246 0.19 -20.79 30.68
CA GLY A 246 0.17 -22.22 30.44
C GLY A 246 0.79 -22.59 29.10
N PRO A 247 1.31 -23.82 28.94
CA PRO A 247 1.89 -24.28 27.69
C PRO A 247 0.86 -24.35 26.53
N GLY A 248 1.34 -24.51 25.30
CA GLY A 248 0.50 -24.78 24.13
C GLY A 248 -0.42 -25.98 24.38
N GLY A 249 -1.68 -25.91 23.91
CA GLY A 249 -2.66 -26.98 24.13
C GLY A 249 -3.39 -26.96 25.49
N SER A 250 -3.05 -26.05 26.42
CA SER A 250 -3.67 -25.98 27.75
C SER A 250 -5.08 -25.37 27.78
N ARG A 251 -5.76 -25.27 26.64
CA ARG A 251 -7.13 -24.73 26.50
C ARG A 251 -7.33 -23.29 27.04
N LYS A 252 -6.28 -22.45 27.07
CA LYS A 252 -6.37 -21.04 27.52
C LYS A 252 -7.45 -20.23 26.76
N THR A 253 -7.52 -20.39 25.44
CA THR A 253 -8.57 -19.77 24.61
C THR A 253 -9.97 -20.20 25.03
N PHE A 254 -10.14 -21.48 25.38
CA PHE A 254 -11.41 -22.01 25.86
C PHE A 254 -11.77 -21.40 27.23
N LEU A 255 -10.79 -21.24 28.14
CA LEU A 255 -10.97 -20.56 29.42
C LEU A 255 -11.39 -19.10 29.24
N TYR A 256 -10.74 -18.34 28.35
CA TYR A 256 -11.13 -16.95 28.07
C TYR A 256 -12.57 -16.85 27.58
N ASN A 257 -12.96 -17.71 26.64
CA ASN A 257 -14.34 -17.74 26.14
C ASN A 257 -15.35 -18.14 27.22
N ALA A 258 -15.01 -19.09 28.10
CA ALA A 258 -15.86 -19.48 29.21
C ALA A 258 -16.07 -18.32 30.20
N VAL A 259 -14.99 -17.64 30.62
CA VAL A 259 -15.07 -16.48 31.52
C VAL A 259 -15.84 -15.32 30.87
N TYR A 260 -15.63 -15.08 29.58
CA TYR A 260 -16.37 -14.06 28.82
C TYR A 260 -17.89 -14.29 28.88
N HIS A 261 -18.36 -15.51 28.66
CA HIS A 261 -19.78 -15.87 28.78
C HIS A 261 -20.30 -15.89 30.23
N VAL A 262 -19.43 -15.84 31.25
CA VAL A 262 -19.87 -15.66 32.64
C VAL A 262 -20.08 -14.18 32.97
N LEU A 263 -19.24 -13.30 32.41
CA LEU A 263 -19.28 -11.86 32.66
C LEU A 263 -20.33 -11.12 31.80
N LYS A 264 -20.77 -11.75 30.71
CA LYS A 264 -22.02 -11.47 30.02
C LYS A 264 -23.07 -12.42 30.60
#